data_AF-A0A921SP10-F1
#
_entry.id   AF-A0A921SP10-F1
#
_cell.length_a   1.000
_cell.length_b   1.000
_cell.length_c   1.000
_cell.angle_alpha   90.00
_cell.angle_beta   90.00
_cell.angle_gamma   90.00
#
_symmetry.space_group_name_H-M   'P 1'
#
loop_
_entity.id
_entity.type
_entity.pdbx_description
1 polymer ?
#
loop_
_entity_poly.entity_id
_entity_poly.type
_entity_poly.pdbx_seq_one_letter_code
_entity_poly.pdbx_strand_id
1 'polypeptide(L)'
;MLSTDTVGISDFLDSEKGVTLAVEGLEQGDSVDFQVDPISGQNVESAVLSAEAGEDGVASTIVYGTSTTGGEDYLGDYEVTVDADELTATFSVVADDDAPEGGDDGKQLP
;
A
#
# COMPACT_ATOMS: atom_id res chain seq x y z
N MET A 1 -12.19 -4.72 7.97
CA MET A 1 -12.45 -4.59 6.52
C MET A 1 -11.26 -3.86 5.95
N LEU A 2 -10.50 -4.46 5.05
CA LEU A 2 -9.50 -3.72 4.29
C LEU A 2 -10.21 -2.99 3.14
N SER A 3 -9.94 -1.69 3.02
CA SER A 3 -10.59 -0.81 2.04
C SER A 3 -9.93 -0.99 0.67
N THR A 4 -10.72 -0.81 -0.40
CA THR A 4 -10.20 -0.78 -1.77
C THR A 4 -9.60 0.60 -2.01
N ASP A 5 -8.32 0.74 -1.66
CA ASP A 5 -7.58 1.98 -1.87
C ASP A 5 -7.04 2.03 -3.29
N THR A 6 -7.34 3.13 -3.99
CA THR A 6 -6.77 3.47 -5.29
C THR A 6 -5.79 4.62 -5.09
N VAL A 7 -4.56 4.45 -5.57
CA VAL A 7 -3.48 5.44 -5.40
C VAL A 7 -2.93 5.86 -6.76
N GLY A 8 -2.64 7.14 -6.91
CA GLY A 8 -1.95 7.65 -8.11
C GLY A 8 -0.50 7.22 -8.12
N ILE A 9 0.06 6.97 -9.31
CA ILE A 9 1.43 6.50 -9.45
C ILE A 9 2.46 7.45 -8.82
N SER A 10 2.23 8.76 -8.86
CA SER A 10 3.13 9.73 -8.23
C SER A 10 3.14 9.58 -6.70
N ASP A 11 1.97 9.37 -6.10
CA ASP A 11 1.86 9.14 -4.66
C ASP A 11 2.37 7.75 -4.27
N PHE A 12 2.19 6.74 -5.13
CA PHE A 12 2.74 5.40 -4.90
C PHE A 12 4.27 5.35 -4.94
N LEU A 13 4.90 6.26 -5.69
CA LEU A 13 6.36 6.42 -5.72
C LEU A 13 6.90 7.31 -4.59
N ASP A 14 6.03 7.90 -3.78
CA ASP A 14 6.37 8.70 -2.62
C ASP A 14 6.31 7.83 -1.35
N SER A 15 7.45 7.67 -0.69
CA SER A 15 7.57 6.86 0.53
C SER A 15 6.72 7.37 1.71
N GLU A 16 6.28 8.63 1.68
CA GLU A 16 5.42 9.21 2.73
C GLU A 16 3.92 9.07 2.41
N LYS A 17 3.56 8.76 1.16
CA LYS A 17 2.15 8.68 0.74
C LYS A 17 1.70 7.26 0.46
N GLY A 18 2.35 6.57 -0.48
CA GLY A 18 2.20 5.14 -0.76
C GLY A 18 0.80 4.54 -0.55
N VAL A 19 0.78 3.28 -0.11
CA VAL A 19 -0.43 2.61 0.39
C VAL A 19 -0.17 2.17 1.82
N THR A 20 -0.97 2.67 2.75
CA THR A 20 -0.88 2.27 4.16
C THR A 20 -1.60 0.95 4.37
N LEU A 21 -0.87 -0.07 4.83
CA LEU A 21 -1.42 -1.34 5.28
C LEU A 21 -1.40 -1.38 6.80
N ALA A 22 -2.51 -1.81 7.40
CA ALA A 22 -2.61 -1.95 8.85
C ALA A 22 -3.43 -3.18 9.23
N VAL A 23 -3.00 -3.85 10.29
CA VAL A 23 -3.70 -4.96 10.95
C VAL A 23 -3.88 -4.57 12.41
N GLU A 24 -5.11 -4.65 12.89
CA GLU A 24 -5.50 -4.32 14.26
C GLU A 24 -5.87 -5.58 15.04
N GLY A 25 -5.78 -5.53 16.37
CA GLY A 25 -6.18 -6.63 17.26
C GLY A 25 -5.07 -7.62 17.59
N LEU A 26 -3.82 -7.23 17.35
CA LEU A 26 -2.62 -8.00 17.65
C LEU A 26 -2.15 -7.75 19.10
N GLU A 27 -1.34 -8.66 19.65
CA GLU A 27 -0.65 -8.40 20.91
C GLU A 27 0.59 -7.53 20.66
N GLN A 28 0.99 -6.73 21.66
CA GLN A 28 2.21 -5.93 21.56
C GLN A 28 3.43 -6.82 21.27
N GLY A 29 4.16 -6.48 20.21
CA GLY A 29 5.35 -7.22 19.77
C GLY A 29 5.04 -8.41 18.86
N ASP A 30 3.79 -8.64 18.48
CA ASP A 30 3.47 -9.56 17.39
C ASP A 30 3.99 -8.99 16.06
N SER A 31 4.62 -9.84 15.26
CA SER A 31 5.09 -9.49 13.92
C SER A 31 4.14 -10.06 12.88
N VAL A 32 3.79 -9.23 11.89
CA VAL A 32 3.00 -9.64 10.73
C VAL A 32 3.80 -9.38 9.45
N ASP A 33 3.66 -10.28 8.50
CA ASP A 33 4.23 -10.14 7.17
C ASP A 33 3.11 -9.84 6.17
N PHE A 34 3.26 -8.75 5.44
CA PHE A 34 2.42 -8.34 4.33
C PHE A 34 3.08 -8.78 3.03
N GLN A 35 2.52 -9.80 2.40
CA GLN A 35 2.91 -10.20 1.05
C GLN A 35 2.10 -9.40 0.04
N VAL A 36 2.78 -8.69 -0.86
CA VAL A 36 2.18 -7.86 -1.91
C VAL A 36 2.49 -8.47 -3.26
N ASP A 37 1.46 -8.94 -3.95
CA ASP A 37 1.56 -9.62 -5.24
C ASP A 37 0.88 -8.81 -6.35
N PRO A 38 1.56 -8.53 -7.47
CA PRO A 38 0.91 -7.97 -8.65
C PRO A 38 0.00 -9.03 -9.31
N ILE A 39 -1.28 -8.71 -9.48
CA ILE A 39 -2.27 -9.66 -10.06
C ILE A 39 -2.75 -9.26 -11.46
N SER A 40 -2.39 -8.06 -11.93
CA SER A 40 -2.73 -7.55 -13.26
C SER A 40 -1.72 -7.86 -14.38
N GLY A 41 -0.79 -8.79 -14.15
CA GLY A 41 0.27 -9.13 -15.13
C GLY A 41 1.35 -8.05 -15.29
N GLN A 42 1.51 -7.24 -14.24
CA GLN A 42 2.48 -6.15 -14.13
C GLN A 42 3.92 -6.71 -14.16
N ASN A 43 4.89 -5.93 -14.66
CA ASN A 43 6.29 -6.34 -14.73
C ASN A 43 7.07 -5.94 -13.47
N VAL A 44 6.50 -6.24 -12.30
CA VAL A 44 7.09 -5.97 -10.99
C VAL A 44 7.20 -7.26 -10.19
N GLU A 45 8.18 -7.33 -9.30
CA GLU A 45 8.35 -8.45 -8.39
C GLU A 45 7.42 -8.31 -7.19
N SER A 46 6.99 -9.46 -6.63
CA SER A 46 6.29 -9.51 -5.36
C SER A 46 7.18 -8.95 -4.24
N ALA A 47 6.57 -8.28 -3.26
CA ALA A 47 7.28 -7.74 -2.10
C ALA A 47 6.75 -8.35 -0.79
N VAL A 48 7.62 -8.48 0.20
CA VAL A 48 7.24 -8.85 1.56
C VAL A 48 7.70 -7.73 2.50
N LEU A 49 6.75 -7.19 3.26
CA LEU A 49 6.97 -6.13 4.22
C LEU A 49 6.57 -6.61 5.61
N SER A 50 7.47 -6.52 6.57
CA SER A 50 7.18 -6.90 7.96
C SER A 50 6.84 -5.67 8.79
N ALA A 51 5.86 -5.80 9.69
CA ALA A 51 5.55 -4.79 10.69
C ALA A 51 5.33 -5.44 12.06
N GLU A 52 5.73 -4.73 13.11
CA GLU A 52 5.51 -5.16 14.49
C GLU A 52 4.37 -4.36 15.12
N ALA A 53 3.52 -5.03 15.88
CA ALA A 53 2.39 -4.44 16.56
C ALA A 53 2.85 -3.58 17.76
N GLY A 54 2.36 -2.34 17.80
CA GLY A 54 2.59 -1.41 18.90
C GLY A 54 1.82 -1.75 20.19
N GLU A 55 1.89 -0.86 21.18
CA GLU A 55 1.12 -0.97 22.43
C GLU A 55 -0.40 -0.93 22.20
N ASP A 56 -0.81 -0.32 21.10
CA ASP A 56 -2.17 -0.22 20.58
C ASP A 56 -2.65 -1.49 19.86
N GLY A 57 -1.77 -2.50 19.70
CA GLY A 57 -2.10 -3.74 19.02
C GLY A 57 -2.29 -3.58 17.51
N VAL A 58 -1.66 -2.55 16.92
CA VAL A 58 -1.70 -2.25 15.49
C VAL A 58 -0.31 -2.42 14.90
N ALA A 59 -0.22 -3.24 13.86
CA ALA A 59 0.96 -3.34 13.01
C ALA A 59 0.65 -2.66 11.68
N SER A 60 1.46 -1.66 11.31
CA SER A 60 1.25 -0.90 10.08
C SER A 60 2.53 -0.69 9.29
N THR A 61 2.42 -0.64 7.96
CA THR A 61 3.52 -0.34 7.04
C THR A 61 3.01 0.43 5.82
N ILE A 62 3.91 1.05 5.07
CA ILE A 62 3.60 1.76 3.82
C ILE A 62 4.24 1.00 2.67
N VAL A 63 3.43 0.60 1.68
CA VAL A 63 3.89 0.04 0.41
C VAL A 63 4.12 1.19 -0.56
N TYR A 64 5.29 1.23 -1.19
CA TYR A 64 5.61 2.22 -2.21
C TYR A 64 6.58 1.64 -3.24
N GLY A 65 6.52 2.15 -4.46
CA GLY A 65 7.44 1.76 -5.53
C GLY A 65 8.85 2.31 -5.27
N THR A 66 9.87 1.46 -5.37
CA THR A 66 11.27 1.84 -5.13
C THR A 66 12.07 2.12 -6.41
N SER A 67 11.52 1.77 -7.58
CA SER A 67 12.17 1.94 -8.87
C SER A 67 11.61 3.15 -9.63
N THR A 68 12.40 4.21 -9.77
CA THR A 68 11.98 5.44 -10.47
C THR A 68 12.15 5.38 -11.98
N THR A 69 12.85 4.37 -12.51
CA THR A 69 13.16 4.26 -13.95
C THR A 69 12.08 3.53 -14.76
N GLY A 70 10.96 3.17 -14.12
CA GLY A 70 9.86 2.41 -14.70
C GLY A 70 8.58 2.53 -13.86
N GLY A 71 8.22 3.75 -13.44
CA GLY A 71 7.02 3.97 -12.61
C GLY A 71 5.75 3.36 -13.20
N GLU A 72 5.63 3.38 -14.53
CA GLU A 72 4.49 2.79 -15.26
C GLU A 72 4.38 1.27 -15.07
N ASP A 73 5.45 0.57 -14.71
CA ASP A 73 5.42 -0.88 -14.44
C ASP A 73 4.60 -1.20 -13.17
N TYR A 74 4.40 -0.22 -12.29
CA TYR A 74 3.57 -0.38 -11.08
C TYR A 74 2.08 -0.15 -11.34
N LEU A 75 1.66 0.19 -12.56
CA LEU A 75 0.24 0.40 -12.86
C LEU A 75 -0.52 -0.93 -12.91
N GLY A 76 -1.52 -1.06 -12.04
CA GLY A 76 -2.40 -2.22 -12.00
C GLY A 76 -2.85 -2.59 -10.59
N ASP A 77 -3.51 -3.74 -10.50
CA ASP A 77 -4.03 -4.28 -9.25
C ASP A 77 -2.99 -5.14 -8.52
N TYR A 78 -3.02 -5.00 -7.20
CA TYR A 78 -2.21 -5.75 -6.24
C TYR A 78 -3.10 -6.47 -5.24
N GLU A 79 -2.72 -7.69 -4.89
CA GLU A 79 -3.27 -8.44 -3.77
C GLU A 79 -2.29 -8.37 -2.60
N VAL A 80 -2.83 -8.17 -1.41
CA VAL A 80 -2.09 -8.18 -0.15
C VAL A 80 -2.58 -9.34 0.69
N THR A 81 -1.67 -10.22 1.09
CA THR A 81 -1.96 -11.34 1.99
C THR A 81 -1.19 -11.17 3.30
N VAL A 82 -1.87 -11.34 4.42
CA VAL A 82 -1.27 -11.31 5.77
C VAL A 82 -1.20 -12.73 6.33
N ASP A 83 0.01 -13.18 6.68
CA ASP A 83 0.28 -14.57 7.09
C ASP A 83 -0.44 -14.98 8.39
N ALA A 84 -0.70 -14.02 9.29
CA ALA A 84 -1.25 -14.29 10.63
C ALA A 84 -2.71 -14.78 10.64
N ASP A 85 -3.53 -14.40 9.66
CA ASP A 85 -5.01 -14.56 9.76
C ASP A 85 -5.72 -14.87 8.42
N GLU A 86 -4.98 -15.24 7.36
CA GLU A 86 -5.54 -15.39 6.00
C GLU A 86 -6.31 -14.12 5.54
N LEU A 87 -5.94 -12.96 6.10
CA LEU A 87 -6.52 -11.69 5.71
C LEU A 87 -5.99 -11.31 4.33
N THR A 88 -6.92 -11.04 3.43
CA THR A 88 -6.62 -10.60 2.07
C THR A 88 -7.20 -9.22 1.83
N ALA A 89 -6.45 -8.41 1.09
CA ALA A 89 -6.87 -7.09 0.64
C ALA A 89 -6.38 -6.84 -0.78
N THR A 90 -6.95 -5.83 -1.42
CA THR A 90 -6.56 -5.43 -2.76
C THR A 90 -6.47 -3.92 -2.84
N PHE A 91 -5.45 -3.42 -3.51
CA PHE A 91 -5.32 -2.01 -3.87
C PHE A 91 -4.94 -1.88 -5.34
N SER A 92 -5.22 -0.73 -5.93
CA SER A 92 -4.94 -0.45 -7.33
C SER A 92 -4.04 0.78 -7.44
N VAL A 93 -2.99 0.67 -8.24
CA VAL A 93 -2.14 1.81 -8.61
C VAL A 93 -2.54 2.23 -10.02
N VAL A 94 -2.91 3.49 -10.17
CA VAL A 94 -3.43 4.04 -11.43
C VAL A 94 -2.62 5.26 -11.86
N ALA A 95 -2.80 5.70 -13.11
CA ALA A 95 -2.24 6.96 -13.55
C ALA A 95 -2.80 8.10 -12.68
N ASP A 96 -2.04 9.17 -12.45
CA ASP A 96 -2.48 10.25 -11.57
C ASP A 96 -3.79 10.93 -12.05
N ASP A 97 -4.09 10.88 -13.35
CA ASP A 97 -5.36 11.38 -13.94
C ASP A 97 -6.58 10.50 -13.59
N ASP A 98 -6.34 9.22 -13.31
CA ASP A 98 -7.35 8.21 -12.96
C ASP A 98 -7.45 7.97 -11.45
N ALA A 99 -6.52 8.53 -10.67
CA ALA A 99 -6.55 8.43 -9.22
C ALA A 99 -7.79 9.13 -8.66
N PRO A 100 -8.41 8.63 -7.57
CA PRO A 100 -9.37 9.44 -6.84
C PRO A 100 -8.70 10.77 -6.51
N GLU A 101 -9.43 11.89 -6.58
CA GLU A 101 -8.91 13.22 -6.23
C GLU A 101 -8.46 13.23 -4.76
N GLY A 102 -7.24 12.75 -4.54
CA GLY A 102 -6.51 12.66 -3.29
C GLY A 102 -5.37 13.66 -3.28
N GLY A 103 -5.51 14.75 -4.03
CA GLY A 103 -4.81 15.97 -3.69
C GLY A 103 -5.45 16.51 -2.41
N ASP A 104 -4.69 16.57 -1.32
CA ASP A 104 -4.78 17.78 -0.53
C ASP A 104 -4.62 18.92 -1.55
N ASP A 105 -5.74 19.55 -1.89
CA ASP A 105 -5.79 20.94 -2.31
C ASP A 105 -5.13 21.72 -1.17
N GLY A 106 -3.81 21.61 -1.08
CA GLY A 106 -2.94 22.35 -0.20
C GLY A 106 -3.31 23.78 -0.48
N LYS A 107 -4.05 24.35 0.47
CA LYS A 107 -4.91 25.50 0.25
C LYS A 107 -4.22 26.52 -0.65
N GLN A 108 -4.84 26.88 -1.77
CA GLN A 108 -4.56 28.17 -2.37
C GLN A 108 -5.02 29.23 -1.37
N LEU A 109 -4.12 29.62 -0.48
CA LEU A 109 -4.29 30.80 0.36
C LEU A 109 -4.31 32.03 -0.57
N PRO A 110 -5.13 33.05 -0.27
CA PRO A 110 -5.15 34.29 -1.05
C PRO A 110 -3.81 35.03 -1.04
#